data_AF-A0A2T0QPY9-F1
#
_entry.id   AF-A0A2T0QPY9-F1
#
_cell.length_a   1.000
_cell.length_b   1.000
_cell.length_c   1.000
_cell.angle_alpha   90.00
_cell.angle_beta   90.00
_cell.angle_gamma   90.00
#
_symmetry.space_group_name_H-M   'P 1'
#
loop_
_entity.id
_entity.type
_entity.pdbx_description
1 polymer ?
#
loop_
_entity_poly.entity_id
_entity_poly.type
_entity_poly.pdbx_seq_one_letter_code
_entity_poly.pdbx_strand_id
1 'polypeptide(L)' 'MDKDTKKLVKAIKAQGFTVTPTRRRHLRVVKDGHQVAVLAGTASDYRSWRNAIADLRRAGFQWPPKR' A
#
# COMPACT_ATOMS: atom_id res chain seq x y z
N MET A 1 0.12 8.74 10.18
CA MET A 1 -0.64 7.71 9.44
C MET A 1 -2.10 7.94 9.69
N ASP A 2 -2.81 8.34 8.66
CA ASP A 2 -4.24 8.58 8.67
C ASP A 2 -5.02 7.26 8.87
N LYS A 3 -6.28 7.36 9.29
CA LYS A 3 -7.15 6.18 9.54
C LYS A 3 -7.27 5.31 8.28
N ASP A 4 -7.36 5.93 7.10
CA ASP A 4 -7.46 5.21 5.83
C ASP A 4 -6.16 4.52 5.43
N THR A 5 -5.01 5.13 5.73
CA THR A 5 -3.69 4.48 5.60
C THR A 5 -3.58 3.22 6.44
N LYS A 6 -4.05 3.27 7.68
CA LYS A 6 -4.05 2.08 8.55
C LYS A 6 -4.94 0.96 7.99
N LYS A 7 -6.14 1.29 7.48
CA LYS A 7 -7.05 0.32 6.85
C LYS A 7 -6.41 -0.33 5.62
N LEU A 8 -5.81 0.48 4.74
CA LEU A 8 -5.14 0.00 3.54
C LEU A 8 -3.98 -0.94 3.90
N VAL A 9 -3.10 -0.53 4.81
CA VAL A 9 -1.97 -1.37 5.25
C VAL A 9 -2.45 -2.70 5.83
N LYS A 10 -3.54 -2.70 6.60
CA LYS A 10 -4.13 -3.94 7.13
C LYS A 10 -4.65 -4.84 6.00
N ALA A 11 -5.32 -4.27 4.99
CA ALA A 11 -5.81 -5.03 3.83
C ALA A 11 -4.66 -5.59 2.97
N ILE A 12 -3.62 -4.79 2.73
CA ILE A 12 -2.40 -5.20 2.02
C ILE A 12 -1.76 -6.39 2.74
N LYS A 13 -1.55 -6.27 4.06
CA LYS A 13 -1.03 -7.39 4.88
C LYS A 13 -1.91 -8.63 4.85
N ALA A 14 -3.23 -8.46 4.93
CA ALA A 14 -4.18 -9.57 4.88
C ALA A 14 -4.16 -10.33 3.54
N GLN A 15 -3.79 -9.66 2.45
CA GLN A 15 -3.68 -10.26 1.11
C GLN A 15 -2.28 -10.86 0.84
N GLY A 16 -1.44 -11.01 1.87
CA GLY A 16 -0.12 -11.66 1.75
C GLY A 16 1.01 -10.72 1.31
N PHE A 17 0.78 -9.41 1.28
CA PHE A 17 1.83 -8.43 0.97
C PHE A 17 2.54 -7.97 2.25
N THR A 18 3.86 -7.85 2.20
CA THR A 18 4.67 -7.32 3.29
C THR A 18 4.74 -5.80 3.20
N VAL A 19 4.40 -5.11 4.29
CA VAL A 19 4.51 -3.64 4.38
C VAL A 19 5.55 -3.24 5.40
N THR A 20 6.59 -2.55 4.93
CA THR A 20 7.70 -2.08 5.77
C THR A 20 7.78 -0.56 5.76
N PRO A 21 7.73 0.11 6.93
CA PRO A 21 7.94 1.54 7.01
C PRO A 21 9.41 1.89 6.76
N THR A 22 9.66 2.96 6.04
CA THR A 22 10.98 3.52 5.77
C THR A 22 11.23 4.77 6.60
N ARG A 23 12.51 5.15 6.79
CA ARG A 23 12.94 6.32 7.58
C ARG A 23 12.29 7.65 7.17
N ARG A 24 11.79 7.78 5.94
CA ARG A 24 11.21 9.03 5.40
C ARG A 24 9.67 9.05 5.39
N ARG A 25 9.02 8.32 6.29
CA ARG A 25 7.54 8.21 6.33
C ARG A 25 6.94 7.63 5.03
N HIS A 26 7.66 6.81 4.28
CA HIS A 26 7.08 6.02 3.18
C HIS A 26 6.90 4.57 3.60
N LEU A 27 5.92 3.88 3.03
CA LEU A 27 5.66 2.47 3.27
C LEU A 27 6.03 1.69 2.01
N ARG A 28 7.03 0.82 2.12
CA ARG A 28 7.40 -0.09 1.04
C ARG A 28 6.49 -1.31 1.09
N VAL A 29 5.92 -1.69 -0.04
CA VAL A 29 5.12 -2.91 -0.20
C VAL A 29 5.88 -3.91 -1.04
N VAL A 30 6.06 -5.11 -0.52
CA VAL A 30 6.78 -6.23 -1.12
C VAL A 30 5.85 -7.43 -1.21
N LYS A 31 5.91 -8.17 -2.31
CA LYS A 31 5.22 -9.45 -2.49
C LYS A 31 6.18 -10.43 -3.13
N ASP A 32 6.25 -11.64 -2.60
CA ASP A 32 7.09 -12.73 -3.13
C ASP A 32 8.57 -12.32 -3.32
N GLY A 33 9.10 -11.48 -2.42
CA GLY A 33 10.48 -10.97 -2.49
C GLY A 33 10.69 -9.76 -3.43
N HIS A 34 9.69 -9.36 -4.21
CA HIS A 34 9.77 -8.24 -5.13
C HIS A 34 9.06 -6.98 -4.60
N GLN A 35 9.71 -5.82 -4.75
CA GLN A 35 9.09 -4.54 -4.41
C GLN A 35 7.98 -4.23 -5.43
N VAL A 36 6.73 -4.19 -4.95
CA VAL A 36 5.56 -3.90 -5.79
C VAL A 36 5.30 -2.41 -5.87
N ALA A 37 5.29 -1.73 -4.73
CA ALA A 37 4.93 -0.31 -4.66
C ALA A 37 5.57 0.38 -3.45
N VAL A 38 5.63 1.71 -3.50
CA VAL A 38 5.97 2.56 -2.36
C VAL A 38 4.82 3.54 -2.14
N LEU A 39 4.23 3.51 -0.95
CA LEU A 39 3.16 4.41 -0.54
C LEU A 39 3.75 5.58 0.25
N ALA A 40 3.22 6.78 0.06
CA ALA A 40 3.44 7.87 1.00
C ALA A 40 2.71 7.58 2.32
N GLY A 41 3.37 7.81 3.47
CA GLY A 41 2.79 7.57 4.80
C GLY A 41 1.78 8.61 5.27
N THR A 42 1.52 9.63 4.42
CA THR A 42 0.50 10.66 4.57
C THR A 42 -0.43 10.63 3.35
N ALA A 43 -1.73 10.67 3.58
CA ALA A 43 -2.74 10.63 2.51
C ALA A 43 -2.88 11.95 1.72
N SER A 44 -2.19 13.02 2.13
CA SER A 44 -2.24 14.34 1.46
C SER A 44 -1.74 14.32 0.01
N ASP A 45 -0.91 13.33 -0.35
CA ASP A 45 -0.42 13.17 -1.71
C ASP A 45 -1.28 12.17 -2.50
N TYR A 46 -2.45 12.66 -2.92
CA TYR A 46 -3.49 11.87 -3.58
C TYR A 46 -3.03 11.15 -4.85
N ARG A 47 -2.17 11.79 -5.65
CA ARG A 47 -1.65 11.20 -6.90
C ARG A 47 -0.72 10.03 -6.62
N SER A 48 0.22 10.20 -5.69
CA SER A 48 1.11 9.12 -5.25
C SER A 48 0.33 7.93 -4.72
N TRP A 49 -0.75 8.19 -3.96
CA TRP A 49 -1.64 7.17 -3.44
C TRP A 49 -2.37 6.37 -4.53
N ARG A 50 -2.93 7.04 -5.54
CA ARG A 50 -3.60 6.38 -6.66
C ARG A 50 -2.64 5.53 -7.50
N ASN A 51 -1.44 6.04 -7.76
CA ASN A 51 -0.42 5.31 -8.52
C ASN A 51 0.01 4.05 -7.78
N ALA A 52 0.29 4.15 -6.49
CA ALA A 52 0.65 3.00 -5.68
C ALA A 52 -0.47 1.95 -5.60
N ILE A 53 -1.74 2.37 -5.48
CA ILE A 53 -2.88 1.43 -5.56
C ILE A 53 -2.95 0.77 -6.93
N ALA A 54 -2.71 1.50 -8.03
CA ALA A 54 -2.70 0.93 -9.37
C ALA A 54 -1.60 -0.12 -9.53
N ASP A 55 -0.39 0.14 -9.01
CA ASP A 55 0.72 -0.82 -9.03
C ASP A 55 0.42 -2.06 -8.19
N LEU A 56 -0.17 -1.87 -7.01
CA LEU A 56 -0.64 -2.98 -6.18
C LEU A 56 -1.70 -3.81 -6.92
N ARG A 57 -2.65 -3.16 -7.60
CA ARG A 57 -3.69 -3.86 -8.38
C ARG A 57 -3.09 -4.70 -9.51
N ARG A 58 -2.04 -4.21 -10.17
CA ARG A 58 -1.29 -4.98 -11.18
C ARG A 58 -0.62 -6.22 -10.58
N ALA A 59 -0.21 -6.17 -9.31
CA ALA A 59 0.32 -7.30 -8.56
C ALA A 59 -0.76 -8.21 -7.92
N GLY A 60 -2.03 -7.98 -8.22
CA GLY A 60 -3.17 -8.78 -7.75
C GLY A 60 -3.80 -8.30 -6.45
N PHE A 61 -3.48 -7.09 -5.96
CA PHE A 61 -4.15 -6.50 -4.80
C PHE A 61 -5.58 -6.08 -5.15
N GLN A 62 -6.56 -6.49 -4.35
CA GLN A 62 -7.95 -6.09 -4.53
C GLN A 62 -8.34 -5.00 -3.52
N TRP A 63 -8.68 -3.82 -4.03
CA TRP A 63 -9.14 -2.68 -3.25
C TRP A 63 -10.12 -1.79 -4.03
N PRO A 64 -11.23 -1.34 -3.42
CA PRO A 64 -11.72 -1.64 -2.07
C PRO A 64 -12.04 -3.14 -1.89
N PRO A 65 -11.96 -3.69 -0.66
CA PRO A 65 -12.33 -5.09 -0.42
C PRO A 65 -13.76 -5.29 -0.94
N LYS A 66 -13.95 -6.28 -1.82
CA LYS A 66 -15.30 -6.67 -2.25
C LYS A 66 -16.10 -6.98 -0.97
N ARG A 67 -17.28 -6.36 -0.85
CA ARG A 67 -18.25 -6.61 0.22
C ARG A 67 -18.67 -8.07 0.25
#